data_AF-A0A1E4HYB2-F1
#
_entry.id   AF-A0A1E4HYB2-F1
#
_cell.length_a   1.000
_cell.length_b   1.000
_cell.length_c   1.000
_cell.angle_alpha   90.00
_cell.angle_beta   90.00
_cell.angle_gamma   90.00
#
_symmetry.space_group_name_H-M   'P 1'
#
loop_
_entity.id
_entity.type
_entity.pdbx_description
1 polymer ?
#
loop_
_entity_poly.entity_id
_entity_poly.type
_entity_poly.pdbx_seq_one_letter_code
_entity_poly.pdbx_strand_id
1 'polypeptide(L)'
;METWQTILFAFGGNAALLAVLGVLGKSFLDKLIVRDTKQFENDLKAKSDAAIEHLRNELQIRTIEHQVRFSRLHEKRAGVIAELYGHLVESLWEAESFLSPIEWAGEPNKKEKHQKAMNKLVELYRYFDKHRIYLPPEVCTSLEALVQNVRSQVVKFGVWVRYEEYELTGDSHTKKNDAWDSGWDAIKNQVPVARESLENEFRTLLGAAANIAVERGAPHAAS
;
A
#
# COMPACT_ATOMS: atom_id res chain seq x y z
N MET A 1 16.24 102.68 29.14
CA MET A 1 16.26 101.45 28.32
C MET A 1 15.33 100.46 29.00
N GLU A 2 14.26 100.10 28.30
CA GLU A 2 13.04 99.57 28.92
C GLU A 2 13.12 98.10 29.31
N THR A 3 12.62 97.80 30.51
CA THR A 3 12.41 96.46 31.09
C THR A 3 11.63 95.51 30.17
N TRP A 4 10.90 96.04 29.20
CA TRP A 4 10.18 95.28 28.19
C TRP A 4 11.08 94.56 27.18
N GLN A 5 12.24 95.13 26.84
CA GLN A 5 13.23 94.45 25.99
C GLN A 5 13.87 93.25 26.71
N THR A 6 14.11 93.36 28.02
CA THR A 6 14.69 92.28 28.82
C THR A 6 13.73 91.10 29.00
N ILE A 7 12.43 91.36 29.14
CA ILE A 7 11.38 90.32 29.20
C ILE A 7 11.21 89.65 27.83
N LEU A 8 11.22 90.40 26.72
CA LEU A 8 11.18 89.85 25.36
C LEU A 8 12.41 88.99 25.04
N PHE A 9 13.61 89.39 25.44
CA PHE A 9 14.82 88.58 25.26
C PHE A 9 14.86 87.36 26.18
N ALA A 10 14.39 87.47 27.43
CA ALA A 10 14.33 86.36 28.38
C ALA A 10 13.29 85.29 27.98
N PHE A 11 12.13 85.70 27.48
CA PHE A 11 11.12 84.78 26.94
C PHE A 11 11.49 84.27 25.53
N GLY A 12 12.07 85.11 24.67
CA GLY A 12 12.49 84.73 23.32
C GLY A 12 13.66 83.74 23.30
N GLY A 13 14.62 83.89 24.21
CA GLY A 13 15.74 82.95 24.37
C GLY A 13 15.29 81.59 24.89
N ASN A 14 14.39 81.55 25.89
CA ASN A 14 13.79 80.30 26.38
C ASN A 14 12.88 79.63 25.34
N ALA A 15 12.10 80.40 24.57
CA ALA A 15 11.26 79.87 23.50
C ALA A 15 12.09 79.25 22.35
N ALA A 16 13.20 79.89 21.97
CA ALA A 16 14.13 79.35 20.98
C ALA A 16 14.81 78.05 21.47
N LEU A 17 15.24 78.01 22.74
CA LEU A 17 15.80 76.81 23.37
C LEU A 17 14.79 75.66 23.44
N LEU A 18 13.54 75.94 23.82
CA LEU A 18 12.46 74.97 23.84
C LEU A 18 12.10 74.47 22.43
N ALA A 19 12.16 75.33 21.42
CA ALA A 19 11.97 74.92 20.03
C ALA A 19 13.08 73.98 19.55
N VAL A 20 14.34 74.30 19.84
CA VAL A 20 15.48 73.44 19.50
C VAL A 20 15.41 72.10 20.24
N LEU A 21 15.10 72.11 21.54
CA LEU A 21 14.91 70.89 22.34
C LEU A 21 13.72 70.06 21.85
N GLY A 22 12.62 70.70 21.44
CA GLY A 22 11.47 70.03 20.86
C GLY A 22 11.80 69.34 19.53
N VAL A 23 12.57 70.00 18.66
CA VAL A 23 13.03 69.42 17.38
C VAL A 23 14.01 68.27 17.60
N LEU A 24 14.96 68.42 18.53
CA LEU A 24 15.91 67.35 18.87
C LEU A 24 15.19 66.16 19.53
N GLY A 25 14.30 66.40 20.48
CA GLY A 25 13.51 65.35 21.14
C GLY A 25 12.63 64.59 20.14
N LYS A 26 11.95 65.31 19.23
CA LYS A 26 11.20 64.69 18.13
C LYS A 26 12.10 63.85 17.23
N SER A 27 13.26 64.34 16.84
CA SER A 27 14.19 63.61 15.97
C SER A 27 14.72 62.32 16.60
N PHE A 28 15.01 62.34 17.91
CA PHE A 28 15.41 61.14 18.65
C PHE A 28 14.26 60.12 18.78
N LEU A 29 13.05 60.58 19.09
CA LEU A 29 11.86 59.72 19.18
C LEU A 29 11.52 59.08 17.83
N ASP A 30 11.50 59.87 16.75
CA ASP A 30 11.25 59.37 15.38
C ASP A 30 12.30 58.30 15.00
N LYS A 31 13.57 58.53 15.34
CA LYS A 31 14.65 57.57 15.05
C LYS A 31 14.52 56.28 15.88
N LEU A 32 14.10 56.37 17.15
CA LEU A 32 13.82 55.21 17.99
C LEU A 32 12.62 54.41 17.46
N ILE A 33 11.52 55.07 17.13
CA ILE A 33 10.31 54.43 16.58
C ILE A 33 10.62 53.75 15.25
N VAL A 34 11.37 54.40 14.36
CA VAL A 34 11.78 53.81 13.08
C VAL A 34 12.70 52.61 13.29
N ARG A 35 13.63 52.69 14.25
CA ARG A 35 14.53 51.57 14.56
C ARG A 35 13.76 50.38 15.13
N ASP A 36 12.89 50.61 16.10
CA ASP A 36 12.16 49.55 16.78
C ASP A 36 11.15 48.92 15.81
N THR A 37 10.46 49.71 14.98
CA THR A 37 9.60 49.19 13.89
C THR A 37 10.38 48.29 12.94
N LYS A 38 11.58 48.71 12.51
CA LYS A 38 12.45 47.89 11.64
C LYS A 38 12.95 46.62 12.33
N GLN A 39 13.26 46.69 13.63
CA GLN A 39 13.67 45.51 14.40
C GLN A 39 12.52 44.52 14.56
N PHE A 40 11.31 45.00 14.89
CA PHE A 40 10.12 44.15 14.95
C PHE A 40 9.81 43.53 13.60
N GLU A 41 9.87 44.29 12.51
CA GLU A 41 9.65 43.78 11.15
C GLU A 41 10.67 42.68 10.79
N ASN A 42 11.96 42.92 11.06
CA ASN A 42 13.01 41.95 10.81
C ASN A 42 12.87 40.69 11.69
N ASP A 43 12.51 40.84 12.96
CA ASP A 43 12.31 39.72 13.89
C ASP A 43 11.06 38.90 13.51
N LEU A 44 9.97 39.57 13.11
CA LEU A 44 8.77 38.91 12.62
C LEU A 44 9.05 38.12 11.34
N LYS A 45 9.81 38.72 10.42
CA LYS A 45 10.22 38.09 9.16
C LYS A 45 11.14 36.90 9.42
N ALA A 46 12.15 37.05 10.27
CA ALA A 46 13.05 35.96 10.64
C ALA A 46 12.30 34.80 11.31
N LYS A 47 11.37 35.09 12.22
CA LYS A 47 10.51 34.08 12.85
C LYS A 47 9.56 33.42 11.86
N SER A 48 8.99 34.18 10.94
CA SER A 48 8.13 33.67 9.87
C SER A 48 8.92 32.75 8.94
N ASP A 49 10.09 33.18 8.46
CA ASP A 49 10.96 32.43 7.57
C ASP A 49 11.44 31.13 8.25
N ALA A 50 11.86 31.20 9.52
CA ALA A 50 12.23 30.04 10.31
C ALA A 50 11.05 29.07 10.52
N ALA A 51 9.84 29.58 10.78
CA ALA A 51 8.64 28.75 10.91
C ALA A 51 8.23 28.10 9.59
N ILE A 52 8.35 28.81 8.47
CA ILE A 52 8.11 28.27 7.12
C ILE A 52 9.12 27.17 6.80
N GLU A 53 10.40 27.38 7.08
CA GLU A 53 11.45 26.39 6.86
C GLU A 53 11.26 25.15 7.73
N HIS A 54 10.92 25.34 9.01
CA HIS A 54 10.59 24.25 9.92
C HIS A 54 9.40 23.43 9.41
N LEU A 55 8.30 24.10 9.03
CA LEU A 55 7.10 23.43 8.53
C LEU A 55 7.36 22.69 7.22
N ARG A 56 8.16 23.29 6.31
CA ARG A 56 8.60 22.63 5.08
C ARG A 56 9.40 21.37 5.38
N ASN A 57 10.34 21.43 6.32
CA ASN A 57 11.15 20.28 6.71
C ASN A 57 10.28 19.18 7.34
N GLU A 58 9.37 19.52 8.25
CA GLU A 58 8.42 18.55 8.83
C GLU A 58 7.55 17.87 7.77
N LEU A 59 7.02 18.64 6.81
CA LEU A 59 6.23 18.11 5.70
C LEU A 59 7.08 17.19 4.81
N GLN A 60 8.32 17.56 4.51
CA GLN A 60 9.25 16.71 3.75
C GLN A 60 9.54 15.39 4.48
N ILE A 61 9.86 15.45 5.78
CA ILE A 61 10.10 14.25 6.60
C ILE A 61 8.88 13.34 6.60
N ARG A 62 7.67 13.88 6.87
CA ARG A 62 6.44 13.10 6.85
C ARG A 62 6.16 12.49 5.48
N THR A 63 6.43 13.22 4.42
CA THR A 63 6.26 12.73 3.04
C THR A 63 7.20 11.54 2.77
N ILE A 64 8.47 11.68 3.15
CA ILE A 64 9.48 10.61 3.01
C ILE A 64 9.09 9.39 3.85
N GLU A 65 8.69 9.58 5.10
CA GLU A 65 8.24 8.48 5.97
C GLU A 65 7.05 7.74 5.38
N HIS A 66 6.06 8.49 4.87
CA HIS A 66 4.87 7.93 4.26
C HIS A 66 5.23 7.16 2.98
N GLN A 67 6.15 7.69 2.18
CA GLN A 67 6.68 7.02 0.98
C GLN A 67 7.38 5.72 1.35
N VAL A 68 8.31 5.73 2.33
CA VAL A 68 9.06 4.54 2.76
C VAL A 68 8.12 3.46 3.32
N ARG A 69 7.18 3.84 4.20
CA ARG A 69 6.21 2.88 4.78
C ARG A 69 5.32 2.29 3.70
N PHE A 70 4.83 3.12 2.79
CA PHE A 70 3.99 2.69 1.68
C PHE A 70 4.77 1.73 0.76
N SER A 71 5.97 2.11 0.31
CA SER A 71 6.81 1.26 -0.53
C SER A 71 7.08 -0.11 0.10
N ARG A 72 7.44 -0.15 1.40
CA ARG A 72 7.68 -1.42 2.11
C ARG A 72 6.44 -2.29 2.21
N LEU A 73 5.28 -1.70 2.49
CA LEU A 73 4.02 -2.46 2.55
C LEU A 73 3.64 -3.01 1.17
N HIS A 74 3.79 -2.20 0.12
CA HIS A 74 3.49 -2.61 -1.25
C HIS A 74 4.45 -3.69 -1.75
N GLU A 75 5.74 -3.56 -1.45
CA GLU A 75 6.75 -4.59 -1.72
C GLU A 75 6.41 -5.90 -1.00
N LYS A 76 6.05 -5.84 0.30
CA LYS A 76 5.65 -7.02 1.05
C LYS A 76 4.40 -7.68 0.46
N ARG A 77 3.40 -6.90 0.06
CA ARG A 77 2.19 -7.41 -0.61
C ARG A 77 2.52 -8.07 -1.95
N ALA A 78 3.36 -7.45 -2.78
CA ALA A 78 3.78 -8.01 -4.05
C ALA A 78 4.50 -9.35 -3.88
N GLY A 79 5.40 -9.45 -2.89
CA GLY A 79 6.08 -10.70 -2.54
C GLY A 79 5.11 -11.80 -2.10
N VAL A 80 4.15 -11.48 -1.22
CA VAL A 80 3.11 -12.42 -0.79
C VAL A 80 2.26 -12.91 -1.97
N ILE A 81 1.84 -12.00 -2.87
CA ILE A 81 1.06 -12.36 -4.05
C ILE A 81 1.85 -13.31 -4.96
N ALA A 82 3.13 -13.02 -5.21
CA ALA A 82 3.98 -13.83 -6.07
C ALA A 82 4.17 -15.26 -5.54
N GLU A 83 4.49 -15.40 -4.25
CA GLU A 83 4.70 -16.70 -3.61
C GLU A 83 3.38 -17.49 -3.49
N LEU A 84 2.28 -16.81 -3.14
CA LEU A 84 0.95 -17.42 -3.10
C LEU A 84 0.53 -17.95 -4.46
N TYR A 85 0.76 -17.19 -5.52
CA TYR A 85 0.47 -17.62 -6.88
C TYR A 85 1.34 -18.81 -7.30
N GLY A 86 2.61 -18.86 -6.88
CA GLY A 86 3.47 -20.03 -7.06
C GLY A 86 2.85 -21.30 -6.45
N HIS A 87 2.44 -21.24 -5.18
CA HIS A 87 1.75 -22.36 -4.52
C HIS A 87 0.43 -22.74 -5.19
N LEU A 88 -0.32 -21.77 -5.70
CA LEU A 88 -1.56 -22.02 -6.44
C LEU A 88 -1.27 -22.84 -7.70
N VAL A 89 -0.31 -22.39 -8.52
CA VAL A 89 0.06 -23.06 -9.77
C VAL A 89 0.54 -24.49 -9.52
N GLU A 90 1.42 -24.70 -8.54
CA GLU A 90 1.89 -26.05 -8.17
C GLU A 90 0.74 -26.96 -7.73
N SER A 91 -0.20 -26.43 -6.94
CA SER A 91 -1.37 -27.19 -6.48
C SER A 91 -2.28 -27.58 -7.65
N LEU A 92 -2.47 -26.67 -8.61
CA LEU A 92 -3.27 -26.93 -9.80
C LEU A 92 -2.61 -27.97 -10.70
N TRP A 93 -1.29 -27.93 -10.88
CA TRP A 93 -0.56 -28.94 -11.67
C TRP A 93 -0.67 -30.33 -11.08
N GLU A 94 -0.49 -30.47 -9.76
CA GLU A 94 -0.61 -31.78 -9.11
C GLU A 94 -2.07 -32.28 -9.12
N ALA A 95 -3.05 -31.39 -8.95
CA ALA A 95 -4.46 -31.73 -9.09
C ALA A 95 -4.82 -32.19 -10.52
N GLU A 96 -4.30 -31.51 -11.54
CA GLU A 96 -4.47 -31.89 -12.95
C GLU A 96 -3.79 -33.24 -13.24
N SER A 97 -2.56 -33.44 -12.79
CA SER A 97 -1.86 -34.73 -12.94
C SER A 97 -2.64 -35.87 -12.30
N PHE A 98 -3.21 -35.64 -11.12
CA PHE A 98 -4.03 -36.62 -10.42
C PHE A 98 -5.35 -36.92 -11.13
N LEU A 99 -6.05 -35.90 -11.64
CA LEU A 99 -7.36 -36.06 -12.28
C LEU A 99 -7.27 -36.38 -13.78
N SER A 100 -6.09 -36.31 -14.37
CA SER A 100 -5.89 -36.61 -15.79
C SER A 100 -6.32 -38.04 -16.16
N PRO A 101 -7.12 -38.23 -17.22
CA PRO A 101 -7.42 -39.54 -17.78
C PRO A 101 -6.21 -40.16 -18.50
N ILE A 102 -5.23 -39.33 -18.87
CA ILE A 102 -3.99 -39.77 -19.52
C ILE A 102 -2.96 -40.11 -18.43
N GLU A 103 -2.40 -41.31 -18.51
CA GLU A 103 -1.28 -41.78 -17.68
C GLU A 103 -0.09 -42.12 -18.57
N TRP A 104 1.06 -41.49 -18.31
CA TRP A 104 2.28 -41.75 -19.08
C TRP A 104 3.10 -42.88 -18.47
N ALA A 105 3.80 -43.63 -19.31
CA ALA A 105 4.68 -44.70 -18.85
C ALA A 105 5.79 -44.15 -17.94
N GLY A 106 5.95 -44.74 -16.74
CA GLY A 106 6.93 -44.31 -15.74
C GLY A 106 6.44 -43.23 -14.78
N GLU A 107 5.19 -42.78 -14.90
CA GLU A 107 4.60 -41.87 -13.92
C GLU A 107 4.25 -42.56 -12.59
N PRO A 108 4.20 -41.79 -11.49
CA PRO A 108 3.62 -42.25 -10.23
C PRO A 108 2.19 -42.78 -10.42
N ASN A 109 1.83 -43.80 -9.65
CA ASN A 109 0.47 -44.31 -9.63
C ASN A 109 -0.53 -43.26 -9.09
N LYS A 110 -1.84 -43.48 -9.30
CA LYS A 110 -2.89 -42.55 -8.84
C LYS A 110 -2.84 -42.27 -7.33
N LYS A 111 -2.45 -43.24 -6.50
CA LYS A 111 -2.38 -43.07 -5.05
C LYS A 111 -1.29 -42.08 -4.64
N GLU A 112 -0.12 -42.18 -5.28
CA GLU A 112 0.98 -41.22 -5.10
C GLU A 112 0.62 -39.84 -5.63
N LYS A 113 0.00 -39.76 -6.82
CA LYS A 113 -0.49 -38.49 -7.39
C LYS A 113 -1.52 -37.81 -6.47
N HIS A 114 -2.47 -38.58 -5.91
CA HIS A 114 -3.43 -38.07 -4.93
C HIS A 114 -2.73 -37.48 -3.70
N GLN A 115 -1.74 -38.20 -3.16
CA GLN A 115 -1.01 -37.72 -1.98
C GLN A 115 -0.24 -36.42 -2.28
N LYS A 116 0.40 -36.32 -3.46
CA LYS A 116 1.08 -35.09 -3.90
C LYS A 116 0.12 -33.93 -4.04
N ALA A 117 -1.01 -34.13 -4.73
CA ALA A 117 -2.04 -33.11 -4.90
C ALA A 117 -2.57 -32.61 -3.55
N MET A 118 -2.88 -33.52 -2.62
CA MET A 118 -3.32 -33.16 -1.28
C MET A 118 -2.25 -32.38 -0.48
N ASN A 119 -0.98 -32.79 -0.58
CA ASN A 119 0.11 -32.09 0.08
C ASN A 119 0.23 -30.65 -0.43
N LYS A 120 0.23 -30.45 -1.76
CA LYS A 120 0.31 -29.10 -2.36
C LYS A 120 -0.89 -28.22 -2.01
N LEU A 121 -2.10 -28.76 -2.03
CA LEU A 121 -3.30 -28.04 -1.58
C LEU A 121 -3.20 -27.60 -0.11
N VAL A 122 -2.62 -28.43 0.76
CA VAL A 122 -2.39 -28.08 2.17
C VAL A 122 -1.31 -27.01 2.32
N GLU A 123 -0.21 -27.09 1.55
CA GLU A 123 0.83 -26.06 1.51
C GLU A 123 0.26 -24.70 1.10
N LEU A 124 -0.50 -24.67 0.00
CA LEU A 124 -1.20 -23.48 -0.48
C LEU A 124 -2.12 -22.89 0.60
N TYR A 125 -3.00 -23.71 1.18
CA TYR A 125 -3.94 -23.22 2.18
C TYR A 125 -3.24 -22.67 3.42
N ARG A 126 -2.19 -23.35 3.91
CA ARG A 126 -1.40 -22.89 5.06
C ARG A 126 -0.68 -21.58 4.77
N TYR A 127 -0.13 -21.42 3.56
CA TYR A 127 0.52 -20.19 3.17
C TYR A 127 -0.51 -19.05 3.08
N PHE A 128 -1.64 -19.30 2.42
CA PHE A 128 -2.74 -18.34 2.29
C PHE A 128 -3.25 -17.87 3.65
N ASP A 129 -3.60 -18.79 4.55
CA ASP A 129 -4.19 -18.45 5.84
C ASP A 129 -3.27 -17.57 6.70
N LYS A 130 -1.95 -17.89 6.69
CA LYS A 130 -0.94 -17.10 7.40
C LYS A 130 -0.74 -15.69 6.84
N HIS A 131 -1.03 -15.48 5.56
CA HIS A 131 -0.75 -14.22 4.86
C HIS A 131 -2.02 -13.47 4.43
N ARG A 132 -3.21 -13.95 4.79
CA ARG A 132 -4.51 -13.37 4.42
C ARG A 132 -4.61 -11.88 4.73
N ILE A 133 -3.98 -11.41 5.80
CA ILE A 133 -3.97 -9.99 6.22
C ILE A 133 -3.36 -9.03 5.18
N TYR A 134 -2.59 -9.54 4.22
CA TYR A 134 -1.95 -8.74 3.18
C TYR A 134 -2.84 -8.58 1.94
N LEU A 135 -3.95 -9.30 1.85
CA LEU A 135 -4.82 -9.38 0.69
C LEU A 135 -6.18 -8.71 0.97
N PRO A 136 -6.83 -8.13 -0.05
CA PRO A 136 -8.21 -7.66 0.08
C PRO A 136 -9.20 -8.81 0.36
N PRO A 137 -10.33 -8.54 1.04
CA PRO A 137 -11.35 -9.55 1.33
C PRO A 137 -11.91 -10.25 0.07
N GLU A 138 -12.03 -9.52 -1.03
CA GLU A 138 -12.57 -10.01 -2.31
C GLU A 138 -11.64 -11.08 -2.88
N VAL A 139 -10.34 -10.79 -2.93
CA VAL A 139 -9.30 -11.73 -3.38
C VAL A 139 -9.23 -12.95 -2.48
N CYS A 140 -9.38 -12.77 -1.16
CA CYS A 140 -9.43 -13.89 -0.22
C CYS A 140 -10.63 -14.80 -0.54
N THR A 141 -11.77 -14.22 -0.86
CA THR A 141 -13.00 -14.96 -1.18
C THR A 141 -12.86 -15.72 -2.50
N SER A 142 -12.35 -15.06 -3.54
CA SER A 142 -12.08 -15.67 -4.86
C SER A 142 -11.09 -16.84 -4.75
N LEU A 143 -9.99 -16.65 -4.03
CA LEU A 143 -8.99 -17.70 -3.82
C LEU A 143 -9.54 -18.85 -2.98
N GLU A 144 -10.26 -18.58 -1.90
CA GLU A 144 -10.85 -19.61 -1.05
C GLU A 144 -11.86 -20.45 -1.84
N ALA A 145 -12.72 -19.82 -2.65
CA ALA A 145 -13.65 -20.52 -3.53
C ALA A 145 -12.94 -21.43 -4.54
N LEU A 146 -11.88 -20.92 -5.18
CA LEU A 146 -11.07 -21.70 -6.14
C LEU A 146 -10.42 -22.92 -5.46
N VAL A 147 -9.74 -22.70 -4.33
CA VAL A 147 -9.06 -23.77 -3.59
C VAL A 147 -10.03 -24.82 -3.09
N GLN A 148 -11.21 -24.40 -2.60
CA GLN A 148 -12.24 -25.34 -2.15
C GLN A 148 -12.82 -26.15 -3.32
N ASN A 149 -13.05 -25.52 -4.48
CA ASN A 149 -13.50 -26.25 -5.66
C ASN A 149 -12.49 -27.33 -6.05
N VAL A 150 -11.22 -26.96 -6.26
CA VAL A 150 -10.15 -27.92 -6.63
C VAL A 150 -10.03 -29.03 -5.60
N ARG A 151 -9.96 -28.69 -4.31
CA ARG A 151 -9.87 -29.67 -3.23
C ARG A 151 -11.05 -30.63 -3.23
N SER A 152 -12.26 -30.12 -3.47
CA SER A 152 -13.46 -30.97 -3.50
C SER A 152 -13.36 -32.05 -4.58
N GLN A 153 -12.82 -31.74 -5.76
CA GLN A 153 -12.65 -32.71 -6.84
C GLN A 153 -11.57 -33.74 -6.51
N VAL A 154 -10.42 -33.28 -6.00
CA VAL A 154 -9.33 -34.17 -5.57
C VAL A 154 -9.80 -35.14 -4.49
N VAL A 155 -10.57 -34.67 -3.51
CA VAL A 155 -11.10 -35.53 -2.44
C VAL A 155 -12.15 -36.51 -2.97
N LYS A 156 -13.10 -36.04 -3.80
CA LYS A 156 -14.17 -36.90 -4.35
C LYS A 156 -13.61 -38.11 -5.09
N PHE A 157 -12.65 -37.90 -5.99
CA PHE A 157 -12.02 -39.01 -6.70
C PHE A 157 -11.03 -39.78 -5.80
N GLY A 158 -10.31 -39.07 -4.93
CA GLY A 158 -9.31 -39.65 -4.02
C GLY A 158 -9.84 -40.69 -3.03
N VAL A 159 -11.14 -40.65 -2.69
CA VAL A 159 -11.78 -41.71 -1.88
C VAL A 159 -11.72 -43.06 -2.60
N TRP A 160 -11.91 -43.08 -3.93
CA TRP A 160 -11.94 -44.30 -4.73
C TRP A 160 -10.57 -44.92 -4.97
N VAL A 161 -9.51 -44.10 -5.00
CA VAL A 161 -8.12 -44.54 -5.21
C VAL A 161 -7.57 -45.35 -4.03
N ARG A 162 -8.33 -45.46 -2.93
CA ARG A 162 -7.99 -46.30 -1.78
C ARG A 162 -8.42 -47.76 -1.94
N TYR A 163 -9.29 -48.05 -2.89
CA TYR A 163 -9.83 -49.38 -3.14
C TYR A 163 -9.16 -50.00 -4.36
N GLU A 164 -8.91 -51.30 -4.29
CA GLU A 164 -8.46 -52.08 -5.44
C GLU A 164 -9.65 -52.34 -6.38
N GLU A 165 -9.38 -52.48 -7.69
CA GLU A 165 -10.45 -52.59 -8.69
C GLU A 165 -11.38 -53.81 -8.44
N TYR A 166 -10.85 -54.89 -7.88
CA TYR A 166 -11.61 -56.10 -7.54
C TYR A 166 -12.53 -55.93 -6.31
N GLU A 167 -12.34 -54.87 -5.52
CA GLU A 167 -13.14 -54.58 -4.32
C GLU A 167 -14.42 -53.80 -4.66
N LEU A 168 -14.52 -53.30 -5.90
CA LEU A 168 -15.63 -52.48 -6.36
C LEU A 168 -16.72 -53.36 -6.99
N THR A 169 -17.98 -53.01 -6.69
CA THR A 169 -19.16 -53.59 -7.35
C THR A 169 -19.58 -52.73 -8.55
N GLY A 170 -20.46 -53.24 -9.42
CA GLY A 170 -20.89 -52.52 -10.63
C GLY A 170 -21.34 -51.07 -10.39
N ASP A 171 -22.16 -50.81 -9.37
CA ASP A 171 -22.59 -49.45 -8.99
C ASP A 171 -21.43 -48.58 -8.46
N SER A 172 -20.45 -49.20 -7.80
CA SER A 172 -19.26 -48.50 -7.28
C SER A 172 -18.30 -48.08 -8.38
N HIS A 173 -18.15 -48.89 -9.45
CA HIS A 173 -17.37 -48.50 -10.63
C HIS A 173 -17.98 -47.29 -11.33
N THR A 174 -19.31 -47.26 -11.50
CA THR A 174 -20.00 -46.11 -12.10
C THR A 174 -19.74 -44.84 -11.28
N LYS A 175 -19.91 -44.89 -9.95
CA LYS A 175 -19.66 -43.73 -9.08
C LYS A 175 -18.20 -43.26 -9.08
N LYS A 176 -17.24 -44.20 -9.17
CA LYS A 176 -15.82 -43.88 -9.32
C LYS A 176 -15.55 -43.12 -10.62
N ASN A 177 -16.09 -43.61 -11.74
CA ASN A 177 -15.93 -42.99 -13.05
C ASN A 177 -16.62 -41.62 -13.10
N ASP A 178 -17.84 -41.50 -12.57
CA ASP A 178 -18.56 -40.22 -12.48
C ASP A 178 -17.76 -39.19 -11.67
N ALA A 179 -17.16 -39.61 -10.54
CA ALA A 179 -16.31 -38.75 -9.71
C ALA A 179 -15.02 -38.33 -10.44
N TRP A 180 -14.46 -39.23 -11.27
CA TRP A 180 -13.28 -38.94 -12.07
C TRP A 180 -13.59 -37.97 -13.21
N ASP A 181 -14.62 -38.26 -14.00
CA ASP A 181 -15.03 -37.46 -15.16
C ASP A 181 -15.46 -36.06 -14.74
N SER A 182 -16.26 -35.95 -13.68
CA SER A 182 -16.66 -34.63 -13.14
C SER A 182 -15.48 -33.85 -12.57
N GLY A 183 -14.52 -34.53 -11.93
CA GLY A 183 -13.31 -33.91 -11.44
C GLY A 183 -12.43 -33.40 -12.59
N TRP A 184 -12.27 -34.19 -13.65
CA TRP A 184 -11.52 -33.80 -14.84
C TRP A 184 -12.17 -32.63 -15.58
N ASP A 185 -13.49 -32.69 -15.79
CA ASP A 185 -14.26 -31.60 -16.40
C ASP A 185 -14.07 -30.29 -15.63
N ALA A 186 -14.19 -30.32 -14.30
CA ALA A 186 -13.98 -29.15 -13.47
C ALA A 186 -12.57 -28.57 -13.61
N ILE A 187 -11.53 -29.42 -13.60
CA ILE A 187 -10.14 -28.99 -13.78
C ILE A 187 -9.90 -28.37 -15.16
N LYS A 188 -10.52 -28.90 -16.23
CA LYS A 188 -10.26 -28.42 -17.59
C LYS A 188 -11.11 -27.24 -18.00
N ASN A 189 -12.32 -27.12 -17.46
CA ASN A 189 -13.29 -26.14 -17.95
C ASN A 189 -13.61 -25.05 -16.92
N GLN A 190 -13.68 -25.37 -15.63
CA GLN A 190 -14.12 -24.41 -14.61
C GLN A 190 -12.96 -23.72 -13.89
N VAL A 191 -11.94 -24.50 -13.51
CA VAL A 191 -10.77 -24.02 -12.78
C VAL A 191 -9.95 -22.98 -13.55
N PRO A 192 -9.74 -23.09 -14.88
CA PRO A 192 -9.01 -22.07 -15.64
C PRO A 192 -9.71 -20.71 -15.63
N VAL A 193 -11.05 -20.70 -15.71
CA VAL A 193 -11.85 -19.45 -15.67
C VAL A 193 -11.72 -18.77 -14.31
N ALA A 194 -11.87 -19.53 -13.22
CA ALA A 194 -11.72 -18.99 -11.87
C ALA A 194 -10.27 -18.53 -11.59
N ARG A 195 -9.28 -19.27 -12.10
CA ARG A 195 -7.87 -18.89 -12.04
C ARG A 195 -7.60 -17.57 -12.78
N GLU A 196 -8.10 -17.42 -14.00
CA GLU A 196 -7.90 -16.21 -14.79
C GLU A 196 -8.50 -14.97 -14.11
N SER A 197 -9.70 -15.10 -13.53
CA SER A 197 -10.31 -14.04 -12.73
C SER A 197 -9.40 -13.62 -11.57
N LEU A 198 -8.87 -14.58 -10.82
CA LEU A 198 -7.98 -14.32 -9.69
C LEU A 198 -6.63 -13.69 -10.14
N GLU A 199 -6.09 -14.14 -11.27
CA GLU A 199 -4.89 -13.53 -11.85
C GLU A 199 -5.10 -12.06 -12.20
N ASN A 200 -6.29 -11.71 -12.71
CA ASN A 200 -6.63 -10.31 -13.02
C ASN A 200 -6.76 -9.46 -11.75
N GLU A 201 -7.31 -10.02 -10.67
CA GLU A 201 -7.32 -9.36 -9.36
C GLU A 201 -5.88 -9.13 -8.85
N PHE A 202 -5.01 -10.13 -8.94
CA PHE A 202 -3.59 -9.99 -8.57
C PHE A 202 -2.85 -8.96 -9.43
N ARG A 203 -3.03 -8.97 -10.76
CA ARG A 203 -2.46 -7.96 -11.66
C ARG A 203 -2.94 -6.57 -11.32
N THR A 204 -4.22 -6.41 -10.95
CA THR A 204 -4.78 -5.13 -10.51
C THR A 204 -4.11 -4.66 -9.22
N LEU A 205 -3.88 -5.54 -8.25
CA LEU A 205 -3.17 -5.18 -7.01
C LEU A 205 -1.72 -4.77 -7.25
N LEU A 206 -1.04 -5.45 -8.17
CA LEU A 206 0.34 -5.12 -8.56
C LEU A 206 0.41 -3.84 -9.41
N GLY A 207 -0.55 -3.61 -10.30
CA GLY A 207 -0.64 -2.44 -11.16
C GLY A 207 -1.11 -1.17 -10.43
N ALA A 208 -2.06 -1.30 -9.50
CA ALA A 208 -2.44 -0.22 -8.60
C ALA A 208 -1.25 0.22 -7.71
N ALA A 209 -0.38 -0.71 -7.32
CA ALA A 209 0.87 -0.38 -6.64
C ALA A 209 1.84 0.41 -7.56
N ALA A 210 1.87 0.12 -8.86
CA ALA A 210 2.72 0.83 -9.83
C ALA A 210 2.21 2.24 -10.18
N ASN A 211 0.90 2.42 -10.39
CA ASN A 211 0.33 3.72 -10.77
C ASN A 211 0.43 4.77 -9.65
N ILE A 212 0.34 4.36 -8.37
CA ILE A 212 0.52 5.29 -7.23
C ILE A 212 1.97 5.79 -7.11
N ALA A 213 2.95 5.00 -7.57
CA ALA A 213 4.35 5.42 -7.59
C ALA A 213 4.63 6.48 -8.67
N VAL A 214 3.91 6.44 -9.80
CA VAL A 214 4.08 7.38 -10.91
C VAL A 214 3.41 8.73 -10.64
N GLU A 215 2.19 8.73 -10.10
CA GLU A 215 1.44 9.97 -9.83
C GLU A 215 2.09 10.83 -8.73
N ARG A 216 2.84 10.24 -7.79
CA ARG A 216 3.49 10.97 -6.69
C ARG A 216 4.93 11.41 -6.98
N GLY A 217 5.49 11.00 -8.12
CA GLY A 217 6.81 11.43 -8.60
C GLY A 217 6.76 12.61 -9.58
N ALA A 218 5.57 13.03 -10.02
CA ALA A 218 5.41 14.19 -10.87
C ALA A 218 5.44 15.48 -10.03
N PRO A 219 6.42 16.39 -10.21
CA PRO A 219 6.27 17.73 -9.70
C PRO A 219 5.04 18.33 -10.38
N HIS A 220 4.04 18.74 -9.58
CA HIS A 220 2.94 19.57 -10.06
C HIS A 220 3.55 20.85 -10.66
N ALA A 221 3.74 20.84 -11.97
CA ALA A 221 3.93 22.04 -12.76
C ALA A 221 2.57 22.77 -12.71
N ALA A 222 2.46 23.71 -11.78
CA ALA A 222 1.39 24.68 -11.78
C ALA A 222 1.58 25.59 -13.00
N SER A 223 0.65 25.50 -13.94
CA SER A 223 0.35 26.51 -14.96
C SER A 223 -0.79 27.39 -14.47
#